data_AF-A0A917Q7W7-F1
#
_entry.id   AF-A0A917Q7W7-F1
#
_cell.length_a   1.000
_cell.length_b   1.000
_cell.length_c   1.000
_cell.angle_alpha   90.00
_cell.angle_beta   90.00
_cell.angle_gamma   90.00
#
_symmetry.space_group_name_H-M   'P 1'
#
loop_
_entity.id
_entity.type
_entity.pdbx_description
1 polymer ?
#
loop_
_entity_poly.entity_id
_entity_poly.type
_entity_poly.pdbx_seq_one_letter_code
_entity_poly.pdbx_strand_id
1 'polypeptide(L)'
;MSSPDPRARRAPTRRAVLSGLACLAALPLAGCLTPLYGTAASNVALEQQLRAIVVEPVAVAAGEEEVLGHYLRQELVFALDGTGSATTAGPKAYRLSVRANATVSTPIVDSVTLRASVASLTSSATYTLATMDGSVVDAGTVTGVVTYERTVQRFASVRAGRDARIRVAKRLAEEMRTRIAIALRTAPATAAASLSPRPAS
;
A
#
# COMPACT_ATOMS: atom_id res chain seq x y z
N MET A 1 40.91 -13.29 67.20
CA MET A 1 39.91 -12.20 67.30
C MET A 1 40.10 -11.38 66.02
N SER A 2 39.29 -11.48 64.97
CA SER A 2 37.86 -11.24 64.88
C SER A 2 37.32 -11.93 63.61
N SER A 3 36.10 -12.46 63.71
CA SER A 3 35.44 -13.31 62.71
C SER A 3 34.91 -12.49 61.52
N PRO A 4 34.94 -12.99 60.27
CA PRO A 4 34.07 -12.49 59.22
C PRO A 4 32.71 -13.22 59.27
N ASP A 5 31.66 -12.42 59.38
CA ASP A 5 30.26 -12.81 59.42
C ASP A 5 29.79 -13.32 58.02
N PRO A 6 29.23 -14.53 57.88
CA PRO A 6 28.70 -14.98 56.59
C PRO A 6 27.36 -14.30 56.32
N ARG A 7 27.37 -13.29 55.44
CA ARG A 7 26.16 -12.68 54.88
C ARG A 7 25.20 -13.77 54.42
N ALA A 8 24.06 -13.89 55.10
CA ALA A 8 22.99 -14.80 54.75
C ALA A 8 22.56 -14.58 53.29
N ARG A 9 23.05 -15.43 52.38
CA ARG A 9 22.53 -15.54 51.01
C ARG A 9 21.09 -16.05 51.14
N ARG A 10 20.13 -15.12 51.12
CA ARG A 10 18.72 -15.49 50.96
C ARG A 10 18.59 -16.23 49.64
N ALA A 11 18.37 -17.54 49.72
CA ALA A 11 18.10 -18.36 48.55
C ALA A 11 16.87 -17.79 47.82
N PRO A 12 16.89 -17.66 46.48
CA PRO A 12 15.76 -17.17 45.75
C PRO A 12 14.58 -18.12 45.99
N THR A 13 13.48 -17.59 46.49
CA THR A 13 12.27 -18.38 46.71
C THR A 13 11.77 -18.91 45.37
N ARG A 14 11.23 -20.14 45.34
CA ARG A 14 10.72 -20.78 44.10
C ARG A 14 9.78 -19.87 43.29
N ARG A 15 9.05 -18.99 43.96
CA ARG A 15 8.18 -17.98 43.34
C ARG A 15 8.95 -16.93 42.54
N ALA A 16 10.12 -16.48 43.01
CA ALA A 16 10.99 -15.55 42.29
C ALA A 16 11.63 -16.19 41.04
N VAL A 17 11.94 -17.48 41.11
CA VAL A 17 12.44 -18.26 39.96
C VAL A 17 11.34 -18.47 38.92
N LEU A 18 10.12 -18.78 39.36
CA LEU A 18 8.95 -18.95 38.48
C LEU A 18 8.53 -17.65 37.79
N SER A 19 8.55 -16.51 38.48
CA SER A 19 8.27 -15.20 37.87
C SER A 19 9.36 -14.77 36.87
N GLY A 20 10.62 -15.09 37.16
CA GLY A 20 11.73 -14.86 36.21
C GLY A 20 11.59 -15.69 34.94
N LEU A 21 11.18 -16.95 35.07
CA LEU A 21 10.96 -17.85 33.93
C LEU A 21 9.75 -17.40 33.08
N ALA A 22 8.68 -16.91 33.71
CA ALA A 22 7.50 -16.39 33.02
C ALA A 22 7.80 -15.11 32.22
N CYS A 23 8.62 -14.20 32.77
CA CYS A 23 9.09 -13.03 32.01
C CYS A 23 10.00 -13.44 30.84
N LEU A 24 10.89 -14.42 31.01
CA LEU A 24 11.77 -14.92 29.95
C LEU A 24 11.01 -15.61 28.81
N ALA A 25 9.93 -16.33 29.13
CA ALA A 25 9.05 -16.96 28.15
C ALA A 25 8.20 -15.95 27.34
N ALA A 26 8.08 -14.69 27.80
CA ALA A 26 7.33 -13.65 27.11
C ALA A 26 8.17 -12.83 26.10
N LEU A 27 9.51 -12.88 26.15
CA LEU A 27 10.38 -12.20 25.17
C LEU A 27 10.17 -12.59 23.70
N PRO A 28 9.87 -13.85 23.31
CA PRO A 28 9.66 -14.18 21.89
C PRO A 28 8.36 -13.59 21.31
N LEU A 29 7.39 -13.20 22.13
CA LEU A 29 6.16 -12.55 21.65
C LEU A 29 6.38 -11.09 21.23
N ALA A 30 7.46 -10.45 21.69
CA ALA A 30 7.77 -9.07 21.34
C ALA A 30 8.29 -8.90 19.89
N GLY A 31 8.55 -10.00 19.17
CA GLY A 31 9.17 -10.00 17.83
C GLY A 31 8.21 -10.17 16.64
N CYS A 32 6.91 -10.41 16.86
CA CYS A 32 5.98 -10.71 15.76
C CYS A 32 5.55 -9.49 14.92
N LEU A 33 5.93 -8.27 15.33
CA LEU A 33 5.59 -7.02 14.63
C LEU A 33 6.83 -6.48 13.93
N THR A 34 6.97 -6.74 12.64
CA THR A 34 8.05 -6.15 11.85
C THR A 34 7.52 -4.93 11.08
N PRO A 35 7.96 -3.70 11.39
CA PRO A 35 7.44 -2.52 10.72
C PRO A 35 7.82 -2.54 9.24
N LEU A 36 6.85 -2.27 8.36
CA LEU A 36 7.06 -2.21 6.91
C LEU A 36 7.95 -1.02 6.52
N TYR A 37 7.80 0.11 7.22
CA TYR A 37 8.51 1.36 6.94
C TYR A 37 9.49 1.80 8.07
N GLY A 38 9.90 0.89 8.95
CA GLY A 38 10.85 1.21 10.04
C GLY A 38 12.30 1.40 9.54
N THR A 39 13.22 1.86 10.39
CA THR A 39 14.63 2.06 10.03
C THR A 39 15.50 0.79 10.11
N ALA A 40 14.89 -0.40 10.10
CA ALA A 40 15.63 -1.66 10.09
C ALA A 40 16.43 -1.82 8.78
N ALA A 41 17.59 -2.48 8.82
CA ALA A 41 18.45 -2.68 7.64
C ALA A 41 17.72 -3.34 6.45
N SER A 42 16.74 -4.21 6.71
CA SER A 42 15.89 -4.81 5.68
C SER A 42 14.99 -3.82 4.93
N ASN A 43 14.65 -2.69 5.56
CA ASN A 43 13.73 -1.70 4.99
C ASN A 43 14.47 -0.73 4.05
N VAL A 44 15.78 -0.54 4.24
CA VAL A 44 16.63 0.20 3.28
C VAL A 44 16.67 -0.53 1.93
N ALA A 45 16.74 -1.86 1.93
CA ALA A 45 16.67 -2.67 0.72
C ALA A 45 15.29 -2.59 0.05
N LEU A 46 14.20 -2.55 0.82
CA LEU A 46 12.84 -2.40 0.29
C LEU A 46 12.63 -1.05 -0.40
N GLU A 47 13.06 0.06 0.21
CA GLU A 47 12.97 1.40 -0.40
C GLU A 47 13.77 1.48 -1.71
N GLN A 48 14.92 0.80 -1.80
CA GLN A 48 15.69 0.71 -3.04
C GLN A 48 14.96 -0.12 -4.11
N GLN A 49 14.31 -1.22 -3.73
CA GLN A 49 13.52 -2.04 -4.64
C GLN A 49 12.29 -1.29 -5.18
N LEU A 50 11.62 -0.50 -4.33
CA LEU A 50 10.49 0.33 -4.73
C LEU A 50 10.91 1.39 -5.77
N ARG A 51 12.07 2.02 -5.59
CA ARG A 51 12.66 2.98 -6.56
C ARG A 51 13.10 2.34 -7.88
N ALA A 52 13.32 1.02 -7.88
CA ALA A 52 13.68 0.27 -9.09
C ALA A 52 12.46 -0.06 -9.98
N ILE A 53 11.25 0.30 -9.55
CA ILE A 53 10.01 0.11 -10.32
C ILE A 53 9.87 1.23 -11.36
N VAL A 54 9.53 0.84 -12.58
CA VAL A 54 9.08 1.75 -13.65
C VAL A 54 7.58 1.70 -13.72
N VAL A 55 6.93 2.83 -13.48
CA VAL A 55 5.49 2.98 -13.67
C VAL A 55 5.23 3.20 -15.16
N GLU A 56 4.42 2.36 -15.79
CA GLU A 56 3.95 2.55 -17.17
C GLU A 56 2.78 3.53 -17.22
N PRO A 57 2.44 4.09 -18.40
CA PRO A 57 1.25 4.92 -18.54
C PRO A 57 0.01 4.13 -18.08
N VAL A 58 -0.78 4.71 -17.18
CA VAL A 58 -1.99 4.06 -16.67
C VAL A 58 -3.00 4.00 -17.81
N ALA A 59 -3.43 2.81 -18.17
CA ALA A 59 -4.47 2.61 -19.17
C ALA A 59 -5.84 2.90 -18.56
N VAL A 60 -6.56 3.83 -19.18
CA VAL A 60 -7.89 4.29 -18.79
C VAL A 60 -8.75 4.47 -20.05
N ALA A 61 -10.07 4.52 -19.92
CA ALA A 61 -10.90 4.90 -21.06
C ALA A 61 -10.68 6.38 -21.43
N ALA A 62 -10.93 6.72 -22.69
CA ALA A 62 -10.83 8.11 -23.13
C ALA A 62 -11.87 9.01 -22.43
N GLY A 63 -11.55 10.30 -22.28
CA GLY A 63 -12.45 11.30 -21.72
C GLY A 63 -12.12 11.67 -20.28
N GLU A 64 -13.12 11.70 -19.39
CA GLU A 64 -12.94 12.19 -18.02
C GLU A 64 -12.01 11.32 -17.15
N GLU A 65 -11.80 10.06 -17.54
CA GLU A 65 -10.91 9.11 -16.86
C GLU A 65 -9.43 9.37 -17.16
N GLU A 66 -9.09 10.07 -18.24
CA GLU A 66 -7.69 10.44 -18.56
C GLU A 66 -7.06 11.25 -17.42
N VAL A 67 -7.86 12.12 -16.80
CA VAL A 67 -7.49 12.87 -15.60
C VAL A 67 -7.11 11.92 -14.47
N LEU A 68 -7.92 10.88 -14.23
CA LEU A 68 -7.64 9.90 -13.19
C LEU A 68 -6.32 9.16 -13.50
N GLY A 69 -6.12 8.70 -14.73
CA GLY A 69 -4.91 7.98 -15.13
C GLY A 69 -3.64 8.82 -14.98
N HIS A 70 -3.68 10.10 -15.38
CA HIS A 70 -2.54 11.02 -15.25
C HIS A 70 -2.15 11.25 -13.79
N TYR A 71 -3.11 11.63 -12.94
CA TYR A 71 -2.83 11.86 -11.52
C TYR A 71 -2.45 10.56 -10.80
N LEU A 72 -3.07 9.43 -11.13
CA LEU A 72 -2.71 8.14 -10.51
C LEU A 72 -1.27 7.74 -10.83
N ARG A 73 -0.83 7.91 -12.07
CA ARG A 73 0.57 7.69 -12.46
C ARG A 73 1.50 8.60 -11.66
N GLN A 74 1.20 9.90 -11.58
CA GLN A 74 2.04 10.87 -10.89
C GLN A 74 2.14 10.55 -9.39
N GLU A 75 1.02 10.24 -8.74
CA GLU A 75 0.98 9.84 -7.34
C GLU A 75 1.72 8.52 -7.12
N LEU A 76 1.63 7.54 -8.03
CA LEU A 76 2.40 6.29 -7.96
C LEU A 76 3.90 6.53 -8.08
N VAL A 77 4.34 7.34 -9.05
CA VAL A 77 5.76 7.69 -9.21
C VAL A 77 6.27 8.37 -7.94
N PHE A 78 5.52 9.34 -7.40
CA PHE A 78 5.88 10.00 -6.15
C PHE A 78 5.93 9.04 -4.95
N ALA A 79 4.92 8.17 -4.83
CA ALA A 79 4.79 7.21 -3.73
C ALA A 79 5.90 6.16 -3.73
N LEU A 80 6.41 5.78 -4.91
CA LEU A 80 7.49 4.78 -5.06
C LEU A 80 8.89 5.40 -4.99
N ASP A 81 9.09 6.60 -5.51
CA ASP A 81 10.40 7.27 -5.51
C ASP A 81 10.71 7.96 -4.16
N GLY A 82 9.68 8.36 -3.40
CA GLY A 82 9.82 9.04 -2.12
C GLY A 82 10.12 10.54 -2.23
N THR A 83 10.71 11.14 -1.20
CA THR A 83 10.82 12.62 -1.03
C THR A 83 11.94 13.30 -1.84
N GLY A 84 12.12 12.93 -3.11
CA GLY A 84 12.80 13.82 -4.07
C GLY A 84 14.24 13.49 -4.46
N SER A 85 14.60 12.22 -4.64
CA SER A 85 15.77 11.88 -5.48
C SER A 85 15.29 11.40 -6.84
N ALA A 86 15.84 11.99 -7.91
CA ALA A 86 15.47 11.64 -9.27
C ALA A 86 15.63 10.13 -9.52
N THR A 87 14.57 9.54 -10.08
CA THR A 87 14.29 8.17 -10.52
C THR A 87 15.39 7.50 -11.39
N THR A 88 16.53 8.17 -11.64
CA THR A 88 17.47 7.89 -12.73
C THR A 88 18.82 7.32 -12.27
N ALA A 89 19.07 7.10 -10.98
CA ALA A 89 20.40 6.67 -10.50
C ALA A 89 20.58 5.14 -10.33
N GLY A 90 19.55 4.31 -10.61
CA GLY A 90 19.62 2.86 -10.39
C GLY A 90 19.08 2.03 -11.55
N PRO A 91 19.56 0.77 -11.72
CA PRO A 91 19.03 -0.15 -12.71
C PRO A 91 17.54 -0.44 -12.44
N LYS A 92 16.70 -0.25 -13.45
CA LYS A 92 15.28 -0.54 -13.38
C LYS A 92 15.06 -2.05 -13.45
N ALA A 93 14.52 -2.62 -12.38
CA ALA A 93 14.36 -4.07 -12.23
C ALA A 93 12.91 -4.52 -12.45
N TYR A 94 11.93 -3.65 -12.21
CA TYR A 94 10.52 -3.98 -12.24
C TYR A 94 9.70 -3.01 -13.08
N ARG A 95 8.61 -3.51 -13.65
CA ARG A 95 7.63 -2.82 -14.49
C ARG A 95 6.27 -2.92 -13.81
N LEU A 96 5.63 -1.79 -13.60
CA LEU A 96 4.28 -1.71 -13.06
C LEU A 96 3.32 -1.26 -14.16
N SER A 97 2.48 -2.19 -14.62
CA SER A 97 1.39 -1.91 -15.55
C SER A 97 0.09 -1.74 -14.78
N VAL A 98 -0.65 -0.66 -15.04
CA VAL A 98 -1.88 -0.34 -14.31
C VAL A 98 -3.00 -0.03 -15.28
N ARG A 99 -4.18 -0.59 -15.01
CA ARG A 99 -5.44 -0.27 -15.66
C ARG A 99 -6.41 0.28 -14.62
N ALA A 100 -6.96 1.46 -14.85
CA ALA A 100 -7.92 2.07 -13.94
C ALA A 100 -9.22 2.42 -14.67
N ASN A 101 -10.33 2.37 -13.94
CA ASN A 101 -11.66 2.73 -14.42
C ASN A 101 -12.43 3.40 -13.30
N ALA A 102 -13.32 4.33 -13.64
CA ALA A 102 -14.09 5.07 -12.66
C ALA A 102 -15.57 5.10 -13.01
N THR A 103 -16.42 4.91 -12.00
CA THR A 103 -17.86 4.94 -12.15
C THR A 103 -18.45 5.92 -11.15
N VAL A 104 -19.26 6.85 -11.65
CA VAL A 104 -20.01 7.80 -10.82
C VAL A 104 -21.41 7.24 -10.60
N SER A 105 -21.80 7.10 -9.35
CA SER A 105 -23.16 6.77 -8.93
C SER A 105 -23.75 7.93 -8.13
N THR A 106 -25.05 8.17 -8.28
CA THR A 106 -25.78 9.22 -7.53
C THR A 106 -26.87 8.59 -6.67
N PRO A 107 -26.49 7.91 -5.58
CA PRO A 107 -27.45 7.17 -4.75
C PRO A 107 -28.32 8.08 -3.89
N ILE A 108 -27.88 9.32 -3.62
CA ILE A 108 -28.60 10.29 -2.79
C ILE A 108 -29.25 11.32 -3.70
N VAL A 109 -30.58 11.31 -3.75
CA VAL A 109 -31.41 12.24 -4.52
C VAL A 109 -32.23 13.08 -3.55
N ASP A 110 -32.22 14.39 -3.72
CA ASP A 110 -33.07 15.32 -2.95
C ASP A 110 -34.54 15.08 -3.30
N SER A 111 -35.37 14.81 -2.29
CA SER A 111 -36.81 14.52 -2.46
C SER A 111 -37.65 15.73 -2.88
N VAL A 112 -37.13 16.95 -2.72
CA VAL A 112 -37.83 18.19 -3.08
C VAL A 112 -37.48 18.61 -4.51
N THR A 113 -36.20 18.57 -4.87
CA THR A 113 -35.72 19.02 -6.19
C THR A 113 -35.50 17.89 -7.20
N LEU A 114 -35.59 16.63 -6.76
CA LEU A 114 -35.28 15.41 -7.52
C LEU A 114 -33.86 15.43 -8.15
N ARG A 115 -32.94 16.21 -7.56
CA ARG A 115 -31.55 16.31 -8.01
C ARG A 115 -30.63 15.55 -7.07
N ALA A 116 -29.62 14.89 -7.64
CA ALA A 116 -28.56 14.30 -6.85
C ALA A 116 -27.74 15.40 -6.17
N SER A 117 -27.86 15.53 -4.85
CA SER A 117 -27.06 16.46 -4.04
C SER A 117 -25.66 15.91 -3.79
N VAL A 118 -25.51 14.58 -3.69
CA VAL A 118 -24.23 13.90 -3.49
C VAL A 118 -24.01 12.84 -4.56
N ALA A 119 -22.78 12.77 -5.07
CA ALA A 119 -22.34 11.71 -5.96
C ALA A 119 -21.22 10.88 -5.31
N SER A 120 -21.27 9.58 -5.51
CA SER A 120 -20.24 8.61 -5.12
C SER A 120 -19.42 8.22 -6.34
N LEU A 121 -18.15 8.57 -6.34
CA LEU A 121 -17.16 8.13 -7.33
C LEU A 121 -16.49 6.85 -6.81
N THR A 122 -16.75 5.74 -7.47
CA THR A 122 -16.08 4.46 -7.24
C THR A 122 -15.04 4.26 -8.33
N SER A 123 -13.80 3.99 -7.94
CA SER A 123 -12.71 3.75 -8.87
C SER A 123 -12.05 2.41 -8.55
N SER A 124 -11.76 1.62 -9.58
CA SER A 124 -10.98 0.40 -9.45
C SER A 124 -9.72 0.50 -10.29
N ALA A 125 -8.60 0.05 -9.73
CA ALA A 125 -7.35 -0.08 -10.47
C ALA A 125 -6.81 -1.50 -10.32
N THR A 126 -6.59 -2.15 -11.46
CA THR A 126 -5.92 -3.45 -11.55
C THR A 126 -4.49 -3.21 -11.95
N TYR A 127 -3.56 -3.79 -11.19
CA TYR A 127 -2.13 -3.63 -11.43
C TYR A 127 -1.45 -4.98 -11.60
N THR A 128 -0.34 -4.96 -12.34
CA THR A 128 0.55 -6.10 -12.52
C THR A 128 1.98 -5.61 -12.39
N LEU A 129 2.71 -6.21 -11.45
CA LEU A 129 4.13 -5.99 -11.24
C LEU A 129 4.90 -7.14 -11.88
N ALA A 130 5.75 -6.83 -12.85
CA ALA A 130 6.61 -7.80 -13.52
C ALA A 130 8.07 -7.40 -13.43
N THR A 131 8.98 -8.35 -13.40
CA THR A 131 10.43 -8.11 -13.59
C THR A 131 10.67 -7.67 -15.04
N MET A 132 11.78 -6.99 -15.33
CA MET A 132 12.15 -6.64 -16.71
C MET A 132 12.25 -7.87 -17.64
N ASP A 133 12.54 -9.05 -17.09
CA ASP A 133 12.58 -10.33 -17.81
C ASP A 133 11.19 -10.91 -18.12
N GLY A 134 10.10 -10.25 -17.69
CA GLY A 134 8.72 -10.63 -18.00
C GLY A 134 8.05 -11.54 -16.97
N SER A 135 8.75 -11.96 -15.92
CA SER A 135 8.16 -12.74 -14.83
C SER A 135 7.23 -11.88 -13.97
N VAL A 136 5.99 -12.33 -13.73
CA VAL A 136 5.02 -11.65 -12.87
C VAL A 136 5.38 -11.91 -11.40
N VAL A 137 5.61 -10.82 -10.66
CA VAL A 137 5.94 -10.84 -9.23
C VAL A 137 4.68 -10.72 -8.38
N ASP A 138 3.78 -9.80 -8.74
CA ASP A 138 2.51 -9.57 -8.05
C ASP A 138 1.45 -9.06 -9.01
N ALA A 139 0.19 -9.35 -8.71
CA ALA A 139 -0.95 -8.78 -9.42
C ALA A 139 -2.14 -8.67 -8.49
N GLY A 140 -2.91 -7.59 -8.62
CA GLY A 140 -4.08 -7.39 -7.79
C GLY A 140 -4.97 -6.27 -8.26
N THR A 141 -6.11 -6.14 -7.60
CA THR A 141 -7.07 -5.05 -7.82
C THR A 141 -7.29 -4.30 -6.52
N VAL A 142 -7.20 -2.97 -6.60
CA VAL A 142 -7.52 -2.02 -5.53
C VAL A 142 -8.77 -1.24 -5.89
N THR A 143 -9.57 -0.89 -4.89
CA THR A 143 -10.83 -0.18 -5.09
C THR A 143 -10.92 0.97 -4.10
N GLY A 144 -11.23 2.16 -4.60
CA GLY A 144 -11.36 3.38 -3.83
C GLY A 144 -12.72 4.02 -4.07
N VAL A 145 -13.38 4.42 -2.99
CA VAL A 145 -14.64 5.17 -3.06
C VAL A 145 -14.43 6.53 -2.41
N VAL A 146 -14.88 7.57 -3.10
CA VAL A 146 -14.93 8.95 -2.59
C VAL A 146 -16.26 9.58 -2.96
N THR A 147 -16.80 10.43 -2.09
CA THR A 147 -18.01 11.19 -2.35
C THR A 147 -17.68 12.64 -2.68
N TYR A 148 -18.54 13.29 -3.44
CA TYR A 148 -18.46 14.73 -3.70
C TYR A 148 -19.85 15.34 -3.84
N GLU A 149 -19.95 16.60 -3.45
CA GLU A 149 -21.19 17.38 -3.50
C GLU A 149 -21.44 17.90 -4.91
N ARG A 150 -22.72 17.88 -5.29
CA ARG A 150 -23.24 18.45 -6.54
C ARG A 150 -24.18 19.58 -6.18
N THR A 151 -23.90 20.73 -6.76
CA THR A 151 -24.72 21.94 -6.61
C THR A 151 -25.39 22.31 -7.93
N VAL A 152 -26.41 23.16 -7.85
CA VAL A 152 -27.10 23.74 -9.01
C VAL A 152 -26.14 24.48 -9.95
N GLN A 153 -25.02 25.00 -9.41
CA GLN A 153 -23.99 25.62 -10.23
C GLN A 153 -23.14 24.58 -10.96
N ARG A 154 -23.26 24.51 -12.29
CA ARG A 154 -22.65 23.46 -13.11
C ARG A 154 -21.12 23.44 -13.01
N PHE A 155 -20.47 24.60 -12.99
CA PHE A 155 -19.01 24.69 -12.89
C PHE A 155 -18.46 24.15 -11.56
N ALA A 156 -19.15 24.42 -10.46
CA ALA A 156 -18.75 23.95 -9.14
C ALA A 156 -18.84 22.41 -9.08
N SER A 157 -19.91 21.83 -9.64
CA SER A 157 -20.06 20.36 -9.73
C SER A 157 -18.97 19.69 -10.57
N VAL A 158 -18.56 20.30 -11.70
CA VAL A 158 -17.46 19.78 -12.54
C VAL A 158 -16.13 19.85 -11.80
N ARG A 159 -15.85 20.95 -11.09
CA ARG A 159 -14.64 21.10 -10.27
C ARG A 159 -14.61 20.09 -9.11
N ALA A 160 -15.72 19.91 -8.41
CA ALA A 160 -15.85 18.94 -7.34
C ALA A 160 -15.63 17.50 -7.83
N GLY A 161 -16.16 17.14 -9.00
CA GLY A 161 -15.92 15.82 -9.62
C GLY A 161 -14.45 15.61 -10.01
N ARG A 162 -13.78 16.64 -10.54
CA ARG A 162 -12.35 16.58 -10.84
C ARG A 162 -11.50 16.43 -9.58
N ASP A 163 -11.81 17.19 -8.53
CA ASP A 163 -11.13 17.08 -7.24
C ASP A 163 -11.31 15.67 -6.64
N ALA A 164 -12.52 15.11 -6.70
CA ALA A 164 -12.79 13.74 -6.27
C ALA A 164 -11.90 12.71 -7.00
N ARG A 165 -11.71 12.86 -8.33
CA ARG A 165 -10.79 11.99 -9.10
C ARG A 165 -9.34 12.09 -8.62
N ILE A 166 -8.87 13.28 -8.27
CA ILE A 166 -7.51 13.48 -7.74
C ILE A 166 -7.37 12.80 -6.36
N ARG A 167 -8.35 12.97 -5.48
CA ARG A 167 -8.34 12.34 -4.15
C ARG A 167 -8.38 10.81 -4.23
N VAL A 168 -9.22 10.24 -5.11
CA VAL A 168 -9.27 8.79 -5.29
C VAL A 168 -7.99 8.25 -5.91
N ALA A 169 -7.37 8.98 -6.86
CA ALA A 169 -6.08 8.62 -7.43
C ALA A 169 -5.01 8.46 -6.33
N LYS A 170 -4.89 9.46 -5.46
CA LYS A 170 -3.95 9.42 -4.32
C LYS A 170 -4.22 8.24 -3.39
N ARG A 171 -5.49 7.98 -3.06
CA ARG A 171 -5.89 6.84 -2.21
C ARG A 171 -5.47 5.50 -2.83
N LEU A 172 -5.73 5.32 -4.13
CA LEU A 172 -5.36 4.11 -4.86
C LEU A 172 -3.84 3.94 -4.93
N ALA A 173 -3.09 5.03 -5.13
CA ALA A 173 -1.63 5.00 -5.16
C ALA A 173 -1.03 4.55 -3.81
N GLU A 174 -1.51 5.08 -2.69
CA GLU A 174 -1.03 4.68 -1.34
C GLU A 174 -1.36 3.22 -1.02
N GLU A 175 -2.55 2.75 -1.42
CA GLU A 175 -2.92 1.35 -1.24
C GLU A 175 -2.05 0.42 -2.09
N MET A 176 -1.84 0.75 -3.37
CA MET A 176 -0.97 -0.02 -4.26
C MET A 176 0.47 -0.03 -3.77
N ARG A 177 1.02 1.13 -3.35
CA ARG A 177 2.36 1.20 -2.75
C ARG A 177 2.48 0.23 -1.59
N THR A 178 1.51 0.22 -0.68
CA THR A 178 1.51 -0.65 0.49
C THR A 178 1.48 -2.13 0.09
N ARG A 179 0.60 -2.50 -0.86
CA ARG A 179 0.52 -3.90 -1.35
C ARG A 179 1.80 -4.34 -2.05
N ILE A 180 2.37 -3.50 -2.91
CA ILE A 180 3.63 -3.77 -3.61
C ILE A 180 4.78 -3.92 -2.60
N ALA A 181 4.85 -3.03 -1.61
CA ALA A 181 5.86 -3.10 -0.55
C ALA A 181 5.75 -4.41 0.25
N ILE A 182 4.53 -4.86 0.54
CA ILE A 182 4.30 -6.16 1.17
C ILE A 182 4.74 -7.29 0.23
N ALA A 183 4.32 -7.26 -1.04
CA ALA A 183 4.62 -8.31 -2.01
C ALA A 183 6.12 -8.48 -2.22
N LEU A 184 6.87 -7.38 -2.42
CA LEU A 184 8.33 -7.40 -2.58
C LEU A 184 9.05 -7.92 -1.34
N ARG A 185 8.50 -7.67 -0.16
CA ARG A 185 9.03 -8.20 1.10
C ARG A 185 8.75 -9.69 1.26
N THR A 186 7.58 -10.16 0.83
CA THR A 186 7.16 -11.56 1.01
C THR A 186 7.58 -12.48 -0.14
N ALA A 187 7.88 -11.93 -1.31
CA ALA A 187 8.31 -12.70 -2.48
C ALA A 187 9.79 -13.08 -2.31
N PRO A 188 10.12 -14.36 -2.04
CA PRO A 188 11.44 -14.85 -2.43
C PRO A 188 11.54 -14.75 -3.96
N ALA A 189 12.75 -14.56 -4.49
CA ALA A 189 13.04 -14.41 -5.92
C ALA A 189 12.69 -15.64 -6.81
N THR A 190 11.73 -16.50 -6.41
CA THR A 190 11.47 -17.83 -6.96
C THR A 190 9.96 -18.14 -7.10
N ALA A 191 9.06 -17.15 -7.09
CA ALA A 191 7.61 -17.38 -7.27
C ALA A 191 7.14 -17.43 -8.74
N ALA A 192 8.07 -17.33 -9.70
CA ALA A 192 7.81 -17.34 -11.15
C ALA A 192 7.25 -18.67 -11.71
N ALA A 193 7.15 -19.74 -10.91
CA ALA A 193 7.00 -21.10 -11.43
C ALA A 193 5.58 -21.72 -11.34
N SER A 194 4.55 -21.04 -10.81
CA SER A 194 3.28 -21.74 -10.49
C SER A 194 1.99 -21.25 -11.14
N LEU A 195 1.99 -20.18 -11.96
CA LEU A 195 0.76 -19.74 -12.62
C LEU A 195 0.69 -20.19 -14.09
N SER A 196 0.49 -21.50 -14.27
CA SER A 196 -0.05 -22.05 -15.52
C SER A 196 -1.58 -21.85 -15.54
N PRO A 197 -2.19 -21.39 -16.65
CA PRO A 197 -3.64 -21.26 -16.75
C PRO A 197 -4.30 -22.64 -16.75
N ARG A 198 -5.23 -22.85 -15.80
CA ARG A 198 -6.11 -24.01 -15.74
C ARG A 198 -6.97 -24.05 -17.04
N PRO A 199 -6.96 -25.14 -17.83
CA PRO A 199 -7.81 -25.24 -19.01
C PRO A 199 -9.28 -25.34 -18.58
N ALA A 200 -10.12 -24.55 -19.24
CA ALA A 200 -11.57 -24.67 -19.15
C ALA A 200 -12.02 -26.00 -19.79
N SER A 201 -12.74 -26.80 -19.02
CA SER A 201 -13.57 -27.91 -19.49
C SER A 201 -14.98 -27.40 -19.77
#